data_AF-A0A7G8PB05-F1
#
_entry.id   AF-A0A7G8PB05-F1
#
_cell.length_a   1.000
_cell.length_b   1.000
_cell.length_c   1.000
_cell.angle_alpha   90.00
_cell.angle_beta   90.00
_cell.angle_gamma   90.00
#
_symmetry.space_group_name_H-M   'P 1'
#
loop_
_entity.id
_entity.type
_entity.pdbx_description
1 polymer ?
#
loop_
_entity_poly.entity_id
_entity_poly.type
_entity_poly.pdbx_seq_one_letter_code
_entity_poly.pdbx_strand_id
1 'polypeptide(L)'
;MPFRTRTQARAAAHASWAKTADRAARTAKAREAAIARFEREVDPDQRMSPRDRRKAATNAQRAHMLAMSQKGVDKRSAKRAAKQAGSEAP
;
A
#
# COMPACT_ATOMS: atom_id res chain seq x y z
N MET A 1 3.38 -16.11 -19.93
CA MET A 1 2.46 -17.24 -19.70
C MET A 1 1.63 -16.96 -18.44
N PRO A 2 0.34 -16.58 -18.56
CA PRO A 2 -0.52 -16.41 -17.40
C PRO A 2 -0.82 -17.76 -16.71
N PHE A 3 -0.98 -17.76 -15.40
CA PHE A 3 -1.40 -18.96 -14.66
C PHE A 3 -2.84 -19.30 -15.03
N ARG A 4 -3.08 -20.54 -15.44
CA ARG A 4 -4.39 -20.98 -15.94
C ARG A 4 -5.46 -21.02 -14.85
N THR A 5 -5.04 -21.17 -13.58
CA THR A 5 -5.95 -21.21 -12.44
C THR A 5 -5.39 -20.44 -11.24
N ARG A 6 -6.29 -20.01 -10.34
CA ARG A 6 -5.94 -19.34 -9.08
C ARG A 6 -5.02 -20.21 -8.19
N THR A 7 -5.22 -21.53 -8.19
CA THR A 7 -4.40 -22.46 -7.40
C THR A 7 -2.98 -22.55 -7.94
N GLN A 8 -2.80 -22.60 -9.26
CA GLN A 8 -1.48 -22.57 -9.90
C GLN A 8 -0.74 -21.25 -9.62
N ALA A 9 -1.45 -20.11 -9.70
CA ALA A 9 -0.86 -18.81 -9.37
C ALA A 9 -0.34 -18.76 -7.93
N ARG A 10 -1.11 -19.29 -6.97
CA ARG A 10 -0.70 -19.38 -5.56
C ARG A 10 0.49 -20.32 -5.37
N ALA A 11 0.47 -21.50 -5.97
CA ALA A 11 1.56 -22.47 -5.88
C ALA A 11 2.88 -21.88 -6.41
N ALA A 12 2.83 -21.20 -7.56
CA ALA A 12 3.98 -20.52 -8.12
C ALA A 12 4.49 -19.36 -7.25
N ALA A 13 3.60 -18.57 -6.65
CA ALA A 13 3.98 -17.52 -5.71
C ALA A 13 4.69 -18.09 -4.48
N HIS A 14 4.14 -19.12 -3.85
CA HIS A 14 4.77 -19.79 -2.70
C HIS A 14 6.13 -20.40 -3.07
N ALA A 15 6.23 -21.10 -4.20
CA ALA A 15 7.49 -21.65 -4.68
C ALA A 15 8.54 -20.56 -4.93
N SER A 16 8.12 -19.42 -5.48
CA SER A 16 9.01 -18.27 -5.71
C SER A 16 9.51 -17.66 -4.40
N TRP A 17 8.65 -17.53 -3.39
CA TRP A 17 9.03 -17.01 -2.08
C TRP A 17 9.87 -18.00 -1.27
N ALA A 18 9.68 -19.30 -1.43
CA ALA A 18 10.52 -20.33 -0.82
C ALA A 18 11.98 -20.24 -1.29
N LYS A 19 12.20 -19.85 -2.54
CA LYS A 19 13.54 -19.66 -3.14
C LYS A 19 14.19 -18.30 -2.80
N THR A 20 13.47 -17.42 -2.12
CA THR A 20 13.96 -16.07 -1.81
C THR A 20 14.59 -16.06 -0.42
N ALA A 21 15.92 -16.05 -0.35
CA ALA A 21 16.66 -15.96 0.91
C ALA A 21 16.46 -14.58 1.57
N ASP A 22 16.67 -13.49 0.82
CA ASP A 22 16.43 -12.12 1.30
C ASP A 22 15.11 -11.56 0.75
N ARG A 23 14.08 -11.58 1.60
CA ARG A 23 12.76 -11.03 1.28
C ARG A 23 12.75 -9.50 1.19
N ALA A 24 13.63 -8.83 1.95
CA ALA A 24 13.73 -7.39 1.94
C ALA A 24 14.33 -6.91 0.61
N ALA A 25 15.43 -7.52 0.15
CA ALA A 25 16.07 -7.21 -1.12
C ALA A 25 15.13 -7.41 -2.32
N ARG A 26 14.35 -8.49 -2.34
CA ARG A 26 13.40 -8.76 -3.44
C ARG A 26 12.39 -7.63 -3.66
N THR A 27 12.04 -6.91 -2.60
CA THR A 27 11.04 -5.83 -2.63
C THR A 27 11.65 -4.43 -2.52
N ALA A 28 12.97 -4.31 -2.40
CA ALA A 28 13.68 -3.05 -2.19
C ALA A 28 13.42 -2.05 -3.31
N LYS A 29 13.62 -2.45 -4.59
CA LYS A 29 13.37 -1.59 -5.75
C LYS A 29 11.95 -1.02 -5.80
N ALA A 30 10.96 -1.84 -5.44
CA ALA A 30 9.57 -1.40 -5.39
C ALA A 30 9.33 -0.38 -4.27
N ARG A 31 9.92 -0.61 -3.08
CA ARG A 31 9.86 0.36 -1.97
C ARG A 31 10.55 1.67 -2.32
N GLU A 32 11.70 1.61 -2.98
CA GLU A 32 12.42 2.80 -3.45
C GLU A 32 11.60 3.60 -4.45
N ALA A 33 11.02 2.95 -5.46
CA ALA A 33 10.15 3.62 -6.44
C ALA A 33 8.92 4.25 -5.78
N ALA A 34 8.32 3.56 -4.79
CA ALA A 34 7.19 4.10 -4.04
C ALA A 34 7.56 5.37 -3.26
N ILE A 35 8.75 5.41 -2.64
CA ILE A 35 9.22 6.59 -1.91
C ILE A 35 9.62 7.71 -2.87
N ALA A 36 10.27 7.40 -3.99
CA ALA A 36 10.69 8.39 -5.00
C ALA A 36 9.51 9.20 -5.56
N ARG A 37 8.32 8.60 -5.67
CA ARG A 37 7.10 9.34 -6.00
C ARG A 37 6.79 10.43 -4.96
N PHE A 38 6.87 10.11 -3.67
CA PHE A 38 6.62 11.07 -2.59
C PHE A 38 7.75 12.10 -2.45
N GLU A 39 8.99 11.76 -2.79
CA GLU A 39 10.10 12.73 -2.82
C GLU A 39 9.82 13.87 -3.80
N ARG A 40 9.24 13.56 -4.97
CA ARG A 40 8.84 14.56 -5.97
C ARG A 40 7.62 15.38 -5.54
N GLU A 41 6.72 14.78 -4.76
CA GLU A 41 5.51 15.43 -4.25
C GLU A 41 5.84 16.41 -3.10
N VAL A 42 6.80 16.05 -2.25
CA VAL A 42 7.20 16.85 -1.09
C VAL A 42 8.22 17.94 -1.45
N ASP A 43 9.11 17.68 -2.41
CA ASP A 43 10.14 18.63 -2.83
C ASP A 43 10.24 18.71 -4.36
N PRO A 44 9.24 19.36 -5.03
CA PRO A 44 9.24 19.52 -6.48
C PRO A 44 10.47 20.28 -7.00
N ASP A 45 10.91 21.28 -6.23
CA ASP A 45 12.00 22.19 -6.57
C ASP A 45 13.39 21.69 -6.12
N GLN A 46 13.45 20.49 -5.51
CA GLN A 46 14.68 19.87 -5.01
C GLN A 46 15.52 20.73 -4.05
N ARG A 47 14.87 21.57 -3.25
CA ARG A 47 15.55 22.51 -2.34
C ARG A 47 16.06 21.85 -1.06
N MET A 48 15.49 20.71 -0.67
CA MET A 48 15.89 19.99 0.55
C MET A 48 17.11 19.11 0.31
N SER A 49 17.90 18.88 1.37
CA SER A 49 18.94 17.86 1.34
C SER A 49 18.33 16.48 1.03
N PRO A 50 19.04 15.56 0.36
CA PRO A 50 18.52 14.23 0.05
C PRO A 50 18.05 13.46 1.30
N ARG A 51 18.74 13.65 2.44
CA ARG A 51 18.40 13.00 3.71
C ARG A 51 17.08 13.51 4.27
N ASP A 52 16.87 14.82 4.26
CA ASP A 52 15.66 15.41 4.83
C ASP A 52 14.46 15.24 3.89
N ARG A 53 14.70 15.29 2.57
CA ARG A 53 13.71 14.90 1.56
C ARG A 53 13.21 13.48 1.78
N ARG A 54 14.12 12.53 2.05
CA ARG A 54 13.76 11.14 2.33
C ARG A 54 12.90 10.98 3.58
N LYS A 55 13.24 11.70 4.65
CA LYS A 55 12.44 11.71 5.89
C LYS A 55 11.04 12.27 5.64
N ALA A 56 10.96 13.40 4.94
CA ALA A 56 9.70 14.06 4.63
C ALA A 56 8.82 13.19 3.70
N ALA A 57 9.41 12.56 2.68
CA ALA A 57 8.74 11.60 1.81
C ALA A 57 8.22 10.36 2.57
N THR A 58 8.98 9.85 3.55
CA THR A 58 8.53 8.74 4.40
C THR A 58 7.33 9.14 5.25
N ASN A 59 7.33 10.36 5.79
CA ASN A 59 6.18 10.88 6.54
C ASN A 59 4.96 11.09 5.64
N ALA A 60 5.14 11.63 4.43
CA ALA A 60 4.07 11.80 3.45
C ALA A 60 3.46 10.44 3.04
N GLN A 61 4.30 9.41 2.82
CA GLN A 61 3.84 8.06 2.56
C GLN A 61 2.95 7.53 3.70
N ARG A 62 3.38 7.68 4.96
CA ARG A 62 2.61 7.23 6.13
C ARG A 62 1.27 7.97 6.24
N ALA A 63 1.28 9.30 6.08
CA ALA A 63 0.07 10.10 6.09
C ALA A 63 -0.92 9.66 5.00
N HIS A 64 -0.43 9.39 3.78
CA HIS A 64 -1.24 8.87 2.69
C HIS A 64 -1.90 7.53 3.03
N MET A 65 -1.13 6.59 3.58
CA MET A 65 -1.66 5.28 3.97
C MET A 65 -2.70 5.37 5.09
N LEU A 66 -2.49 6.28 6.06
CA LEU A 66 -3.48 6.56 7.12
C LEU A 66 -4.76 7.13 6.55
N ALA A 67 -4.68 8.11 5.64
CA ALA A 67 -5.85 8.68 4.98
C ALA A 67 -6.64 7.63 4.17
N MET A 68 -5.94 6.73 3.46
CA MET A 68 -6.57 5.62 2.75
C MET A 68 -7.28 4.64 3.70
N SER A 69 -6.69 4.37 4.85
CA SER A 69 -7.24 3.47 5.86
C SER A 69 -8.50 4.05 6.50
N GLN A 70 -8.47 5.35 6.84
CA GLN A 70 -9.62 6.07 7.38
C GLN A 70 -10.80 6.04 6.42
N LYS A 71 -10.59 6.39 5.14
CA LYS A 71 -11.62 6.30 4.09
C LYS A 71 -12.24 4.89 3.99
N GLY A 72 -11.45 3.85 4.20
CA GLY A 72 -11.93 2.47 4.23
C GLY A 72 -12.78 2.15 5.46
N VAL A 73 -12.41 2.68 6.63
CA VAL A 73 -13.18 2.56 7.87
C VAL A 73 -14.54 3.26 7.72
N ASP A 74 -14.53 4.51 7.25
CA ASP A 74 -15.75 5.33 7.08
C ASP A 74 -16.77 4.65 6.14
N LYS A 75 -16.30 4.07 5.04
CA LYS A 75 -17.17 3.31 4.13
C LYS A 75 -17.77 2.07 4.78
N ARG A 76 -16.99 1.36 5.61
CA ARG A 76 -17.47 0.17 6.31
C ARG A 76 -18.46 0.51 7.42
N SER A 77 -18.23 1.60 8.16
CA SER A 77 -19.17 2.07 9.20
C SER A 77 -20.48 2.52 8.57
N ALA A 78 -20.45 3.31 7.48
CA ALA A 78 -21.64 3.73 6.76
C ALA A 78 -22.46 2.53 6.25
N LYS A 79 -21.81 1.51 5.66
CA LYS A 79 -22.49 0.29 5.21
C LYS A 79 -23.13 -0.50 6.38
N ARG A 80 -22.47 -0.54 7.54
CA ARG A 80 -23.01 -1.20 8.75
C ARG A 80 -24.24 -0.47 9.28
N ALA A 81 -24.16 0.86 9.38
CA ALA A 81 -25.29 1.69 9.79
C ALA A 81 -26.49 1.53 8.84
N ALA A 82 -26.26 1.55 7.53
CA ALA A 82 -27.31 1.32 6.54
C ALA A 82 -27.94 -0.09 6.64
N LYS A 83 -27.12 -1.13 6.93
CA LYS A 83 -27.64 -2.49 7.15
C LYS A 83 -28.49 -2.58 8.42
N GLN A 84 -28.09 -1.91 9.50
CA GLN A 84 -28.82 -1.87 10.77
C GLN A 84 -30.16 -1.13 10.61
N ALA A 85 -30.14 0.03 9.96
CA ALA A 85 -31.36 0.78 9.66
C ALA A 85 -32.34 0.00 8.76
N GLY A 86 -31.81 -0.78 7.81
CA GLY A 86 -32.63 -1.65 6.95
C GLY A 86 -33.13 -2.94 7.62
N SER A 87 -32.52 -3.37 8.73
CA SER A 87 -33.02 -4.51 9.54
C SER A 87 -34.03 -4.09 10.61
N GLU A 88 -34.17 -2.79 10.86
CA GLU A 88 -35.04 -2.21 11.90
C GLU A 88 -36.31 -1.56 11.30
N ALA A 89 -36.51 -1.66 9.98
CA ALA A 89 -37.78 -1.37 9.35
C ALA A 89 -38.72 -2.60 9.46
N PRO A 90 -40.01 -2.41 9.83
CA PRO A 90 -40.97 -3.50 10.07
C PRO A 90 -41.31 -4.29 8.81
#